data_AF-X1UPJ0-F1
#
_entry.id   AF-X1UPJ0-F1
#
_cell.length_a   1.000
_cell.length_b   1.000
_cell.length_c   1.000
_cell.angle_alpha   90.00
_cell.angle_beta   90.00
_cell.angle_gamma   90.00
#
_symmetry.space_group_name_H-M   'P 1'
#
loop_
_entity.id
_entity.type
_entity.pdbx_description
1 polymer ?
#
loop_
_entity_poly.entity_id
_entity_poly.type
_entity_poly.pdbx_seq_one_letter_code
_entity_poly.pdbx_strand_id
1 'polypeptide(L)'
;MADASGFSHRHIPATRVEGACASGGLAVREGFLSIASGMNDIVVVGGIEKMSDVAGATATETLIMAADQEWEAFFGVTFPGLYAMIAMKHMRDYGTTKEQLAQVAVKNHANGALNPYAQYQREITLEQAINAAPVAYPLGLLDCSPVTDGAASIVLCAADKAKKYTDKPVKILGSGQASDTLALHARRDICTLDSTVYAAKMAYKQANMTPKDVDLAEVHDCFTIAEICAIE
;
A
#
# COMPACT_ATOMS: atom_id res chain seq x y z
N MET A 1 17.21 6.06 -12.28
CA MET A 1 16.02 6.04 -13.16
C MET A 1 16.18 6.99 -14.34
N ALA A 2 16.35 8.30 -14.13
CA ALA A 2 16.45 9.29 -15.22
C ALA A 2 17.51 8.95 -16.28
N ASP A 3 18.70 8.50 -15.83
CA ASP A 3 19.78 8.15 -16.75
C ASP A 3 19.46 6.91 -17.60
N ALA A 4 19.16 5.78 -16.97
CA ALA A 4 18.77 4.55 -17.67
C ALA A 4 17.54 4.70 -18.58
N SER A 5 16.63 5.63 -18.28
CA SER A 5 15.46 5.95 -19.11
C SER A 5 15.76 6.90 -20.29
N GLY A 6 16.99 7.43 -20.40
CA GLY A 6 17.39 8.41 -21.42
C GLY A 6 16.90 9.84 -21.17
N PHE A 7 16.19 10.09 -20.06
CA PHE A 7 15.70 11.42 -19.69
C PHE A 7 16.83 12.36 -19.25
N SER A 8 17.96 11.83 -18.78
CA SER A 8 19.16 12.61 -18.42
C SER A 8 19.69 13.43 -19.60
N HIS A 9 19.70 12.86 -20.81
CA HIS A 9 20.16 13.54 -22.03
C HIS A 9 19.30 14.74 -22.43
N ARG A 10 18.07 14.80 -21.90
CA ARG A 10 17.13 15.91 -22.12
C ARG A 10 17.04 16.83 -20.90
N HIS A 11 17.91 16.63 -19.90
CA HIS A 11 17.96 17.39 -18.66
C HIS A 11 16.61 17.45 -17.91
N ILE A 12 15.82 16.37 -18.00
CA ILE A 12 14.54 16.29 -17.28
C ILE A 12 14.85 16.06 -15.79
N PRO A 13 14.29 16.89 -14.88
CA PRO A 13 14.50 16.71 -13.45
C PRO A 13 13.86 15.40 -12.96
N ALA A 14 14.50 14.73 -12.02
CA ALA A 14 13.99 13.53 -11.37
C ALA A 14 14.24 13.59 -9.87
N THR A 15 13.21 13.25 -9.10
CA THR A 15 13.22 13.29 -7.63
C THR A 15 12.73 11.95 -7.09
N ARG A 16 13.43 11.41 -6.09
CA ARG A 16 12.96 10.25 -5.32
C ARG A 16 12.24 10.76 -4.07
N VAL A 17 11.03 10.25 -3.84
CA VAL A 17 10.31 10.41 -2.57
C VAL A 17 10.26 9.07 -1.86
N GLU A 18 10.21 9.09 -0.54
CA GLU A 18 10.28 7.90 0.30
C GLU A 18 9.33 8.05 1.49
N GLY A 19 8.62 6.97 1.81
CA GLY A 19 7.68 6.86 2.92
C GLY A 19 7.26 5.41 3.12
N ALA A 20 8.25 4.51 3.18
CA ALA A 20 8.11 3.06 3.18
C ALA A 20 7.20 2.57 2.04
N CYS A 21 6.27 1.65 2.34
CA CYS A 21 5.31 1.11 1.38
C CYS A 21 4.43 2.18 0.71
N ALA A 22 4.31 3.39 1.29
CA ALA A 22 3.54 4.48 0.71
C ALA A 22 4.30 5.32 -0.34
N SER A 23 5.58 5.01 -0.60
CA SER A 23 6.44 5.79 -1.51
C SER A 23 5.83 6.01 -2.90
N GLY A 24 5.16 4.99 -3.46
CA GLY A 24 4.46 5.12 -4.74
C GLY A 24 3.31 6.14 -4.69
N GLY A 25 2.50 6.11 -3.63
CA GLY A 25 1.41 7.06 -3.42
C GLY A 25 1.92 8.50 -3.21
N LEU A 26 3.03 8.65 -2.47
CA LEU A 26 3.71 9.94 -2.30
C LEU A 26 4.22 10.48 -3.63
N ALA A 27 4.78 9.63 -4.50
CA ALA A 27 5.27 10.03 -5.81
C ALA A 27 4.13 10.51 -6.72
N VAL A 28 2.98 9.84 -6.67
CA VAL A 28 1.77 10.28 -7.40
C VAL A 28 1.28 11.62 -6.88
N ARG A 29 1.24 11.80 -5.56
CA ARG A 29 0.83 13.07 -4.94
C ARG A 29 1.77 14.22 -5.29
N GLU A 30 3.09 14.00 -5.28
CA GLU A 30 4.07 15.01 -5.69
C GLU A 30 3.88 15.40 -7.17
N GLY A 31 3.71 14.42 -8.06
CA GLY A 31 3.39 14.69 -9.47
C GLY A 31 2.09 15.45 -9.65
N PHE A 32 1.05 15.10 -8.89
CA PHE A 32 -0.23 15.82 -8.87
C PHE A 32 -0.07 17.27 -8.41
N LEU A 33 0.63 17.53 -7.30
CA LEU A 33 0.84 18.89 -6.78
C LEU A 33 1.68 19.74 -7.75
N SER A 34 2.69 19.13 -8.35
CA SER A 34 3.54 19.76 -9.36
C SER A 34 2.73 20.24 -10.57
N ILE A 35 1.77 19.44 -11.05
CA ILE A 35 0.86 19.84 -12.13
C ILE A 35 -0.17 20.86 -11.66
N ALA A 36 -0.79 20.64 -10.50
CA ALA A 36 -1.81 21.52 -9.96
C ALA A 36 -1.28 22.94 -9.66
N SER A 37 0.01 23.06 -9.33
CA SER A 37 0.69 24.34 -9.12
C SER A 37 1.01 25.10 -10.42
N GLY A 38 0.91 24.45 -11.58
CA GLY A 38 1.33 25.00 -12.87
C GLY A 38 2.84 24.94 -13.12
N MET A 39 3.63 24.35 -12.21
CA MET A 39 5.07 24.16 -12.42
C MET A 39 5.37 23.18 -13.56
N ASN A 40 4.52 22.17 -13.76
CA ASN A 40 4.66 21.18 -14.82
C ASN A 40 3.32 20.90 -15.51
N ASP A 41 3.37 20.57 -16.79
CA ASP A 41 2.17 20.16 -17.54
C ASP A 41 1.98 18.64 -17.61
N ILE A 42 3.11 17.92 -17.60
CA ILE A 42 3.19 16.48 -17.74
C ILE A 42 4.29 15.98 -16.82
N VAL A 43 3.98 14.97 -16.01
CA VAL A 43 4.92 14.34 -15.09
C VAL A 43 4.80 12.82 -15.24
N VAL A 44 5.93 12.15 -15.39
CA VAL A 44 5.99 10.68 -15.30
C VAL A 44 6.27 10.32 -13.86
N VAL A 45 5.39 9.52 -13.26
CA VAL A 45 5.54 9.00 -11.91
C VAL A 45 5.75 7.50 -12.00
N GLY A 46 6.70 6.96 -11.25
CA GLY A 46 6.93 5.53 -11.19
C GLY A 46 7.42 5.06 -9.83
N GLY A 47 7.11 3.81 -9.51
CA GLY A 47 7.66 3.06 -8.40
C GLY A 47 8.33 1.80 -8.93
N ILE A 48 9.44 1.40 -8.32
CA ILE A 48 10.15 0.17 -8.62
C ILE A 48 10.72 -0.39 -7.33
N GLU A 49 10.64 -1.70 -7.18
CA GLU A 49 11.31 -2.43 -6.11
C GLU A 49 11.95 -3.70 -6.67
N LYS A 50 13.14 -4.02 -6.19
CA LYS A 50 13.88 -5.23 -6.55
C LYS A 50 14.34 -5.92 -5.27
N MET A 51 13.45 -6.73 -4.72
CA MET A 51 13.64 -7.37 -3.43
C MET A 51 14.31 -8.75 -3.53
N SER A 52 14.18 -9.43 -4.68
CA SER A 52 14.71 -10.79 -4.87
C SER A 52 16.23 -10.89 -4.78
N ASP A 53 16.94 -9.77 -4.93
CA ASP A 53 18.40 -9.73 -4.88
C ASP A 53 18.94 -9.88 -3.45
N VAL A 54 18.03 -9.83 -2.47
CA VAL A 54 18.31 -10.05 -1.05
C VAL A 54 17.49 -11.25 -0.57
N ALA A 55 18.14 -12.18 0.13
CA ALA A 55 17.51 -13.43 0.57
C ALA A 55 17.42 -13.53 2.11
N GLY A 56 16.40 -14.27 2.58
CA GLY A 56 16.30 -14.70 3.97
C GLY A 56 16.13 -13.55 4.97
N ALA A 57 16.89 -13.60 6.07
CA ALA A 57 16.79 -12.65 7.17
C ALA A 57 17.00 -11.20 6.73
N THR A 58 17.91 -10.95 5.78
CA THR A 58 18.21 -9.59 5.32
C THR A 58 17.01 -8.92 4.63
N ALA A 59 16.15 -9.67 3.94
CA ALA A 59 14.92 -9.11 3.37
C ALA A 59 13.95 -8.69 4.50
N THR A 60 13.86 -9.48 5.57
CA THR A 60 13.04 -9.18 6.75
C THR A 60 13.59 -7.97 7.51
N GLU A 61 14.91 -7.90 7.69
CA GLU A 61 15.63 -6.78 8.31
C GLU A 61 15.49 -5.48 7.51
N THR A 62 15.45 -5.57 6.18
CA THR A 62 15.23 -4.39 5.31
C THR A 62 13.80 -3.87 5.45
N LEU A 63 12.81 -4.77 5.45
CA LEU A 63 11.39 -4.40 5.58
C LEU A 63 11.07 -3.77 6.93
N ILE A 64 11.68 -4.26 8.03
CA ILE A 64 11.43 -3.71 9.36
C ILE A 64 12.01 -2.29 9.53
N MET A 65 12.83 -1.79 8.61
CA MET A 65 13.31 -0.40 8.62
C MET A 65 12.18 0.65 8.53
N ALA A 66 10.99 0.24 8.12
CA ALA A 66 9.79 1.07 8.13
C ALA A 66 9.13 1.22 9.53
N ALA A 67 9.55 0.42 10.51
CA ALA A 67 9.10 0.49 11.89
C ALA A 67 10.08 1.26 12.78
N ASP A 68 9.73 1.49 14.04
CA ASP A 68 10.62 2.13 14.99
C ASP A 68 11.81 1.20 15.32
N GLN A 69 13.02 1.64 14.97
CA GLN A 69 14.21 0.80 15.13
C GLN A 69 14.62 0.62 16.59
N GLU A 70 14.36 1.61 17.45
CA GLU A 70 14.79 1.59 18.84
C GLU A 70 13.78 0.90 19.75
N TRP A 71 12.48 1.05 19.44
CA TRP A 71 11.40 0.62 20.33
C TRP A 71 10.62 -0.60 19.82
N GLU A 72 10.81 -1.02 18.58
CA GLU A 72 10.15 -2.20 18.01
C GLU A 72 11.17 -3.19 17.45
N ALA A 73 11.97 -2.78 16.47
CA ALA A 73 12.92 -3.67 15.79
C ALA A 73 14.00 -4.18 16.75
N PHE A 74 14.55 -3.30 17.60
CA PHE A 74 15.56 -3.67 18.62
C PHE A 74 15.09 -4.78 19.56
N PHE A 75 13.80 -4.81 19.89
CA PHE A 75 13.19 -5.82 20.75
C PHE A 75 12.75 -7.09 19.97
N GLY A 76 13.12 -7.21 18.70
CA GLY A 76 12.88 -8.39 17.87
C GLY A 76 11.48 -8.46 17.25
N VAL A 77 10.71 -7.36 17.26
CA VAL A 77 9.40 -7.32 16.60
C VAL A 77 9.60 -7.26 15.09
N THR A 78 8.95 -8.17 14.36
CA THR A 78 8.94 -8.20 12.90
C THR A 78 7.70 -7.49 12.35
N PHE A 79 7.69 -7.14 11.06
CA PHE A 79 6.54 -6.49 10.42
C PHE A 79 5.26 -7.35 10.50
N PRO A 80 5.31 -8.68 10.23
CA PRO A 80 4.19 -9.57 10.52
C PRO A 80 3.80 -9.59 12.00
N GLY A 81 4.76 -9.47 12.91
CA GLY A 81 4.51 -9.37 14.35
C GLY A 81 3.71 -8.12 14.74
N LEU A 82 3.99 -6.96 14.11
CA LEU A 82 3.23 -5.72 14.33
C LEU A 82 1.77 -5.90 13.92
N TYR A 83 1.51 -6.41 12.71
CA TYR A 83 0.15 -6.66 12.25
C TYR A 83 -0.55 -7.79 13.00
N ALA A 84 0.18 -8.79 13.48
CA ALA A 84 -0.36 -9.81 14.35
C ALA A 84 -0.87 -9.23 15.68
N MET A 85 -0.19 -8.23 16.26
CA MET A 85 -0.69 -7.51 17.44
C MET A 85 -1.98 -6.74 17.15
N ILE A 86 -2.09 -6.11 15.97
CA ILE A 86 -3.33 -5.46 15.52
C ILE A 86 -4.45 -6.51 15.42
N ALA A 87 -4.18 -7.65 14.79
CA ALA A 87 -5.15 -8.74 14.64
C ALA A 87 -5.61 -9.25 16.00
N MET A 88 -4.70 -9.57 16.92
CA MET A 88 -5.07 -10.04 18.26
C MET A 88 -5.96 -9.06 19.02
N LYS A 89 -5.66 -7.74 18.93
CA LYS A 89 -6.51 -6.73 19.56
C LYS A 89 -7.86 -6.64 18.86
N HIS A 90 -7.90 -6.67 17.53
CA HIS A 90 -9.15 -6.60 16.77
C HIS A 90 -10.06 -7.81 17.05
N MET A 91 -9.47 -9.02 17.11
CA MET A 91 -10.15 -10.24 17.55
C MET A 91 -10.70 -10.11 18.98
N ARG A 92 -9.92 -9.53 19.91
CA ARG A 92 -10.33 -9.33 21.31
C ARG A 92 -11.47 -8.32 21.45
N ASP A 93 -11.39 -7.19 20.75
CA ASP A 93 -12.28 -6.04 20.95
C ASP A 93 -13.54 -6.11 20.09
N TYR A 94 -13.46 -6.69 18.89
CA TYR A 94 -14.55 -6.75 17.92
C TYR A 94 -15.03 -8.18 17.58
N GLY A 95 -14.33 -9.21 18.06
CA GLY A 95 -14.69 -10.60 17.83
C GLY A 95 -14.34 -11.13 16.44
N THR A 96 -13.46 -10.45 15.71
CA THR A 96 -12.94 -10.96 14.43
C THR A 96 -12.39 -12.36 14.58
N THR A 97 -12.68 -13.22 13.62
CA THR A 97 -12.28 -14.62 13.68
C THR A 97 -11.15 -14.92 12.70
N LYS A 98 -10.43 -16.03 12.93
CA LYS A 98 -9.40 -16.52 12.01
C LYS A 98 -9.99 -16.83 10.64
N GLU A 99 -11.23 -17.30 10.58
CA GLU A 99 -11.96 -17.57 9.34
C GLU A 99 -12.22 -16.28 8.55
N GLN A 100 -12.53 -15.17 9.22
CA GLN A 100 -12.74 -13.87 8.56
C GLN A 100 -11.43 -13.32 8.00
N LEU A 101 -10.31 -13.44 8.73
CA LEU A 101 -8.98 -13.12 8.19
C LEU A 101 -8.66 -13.96 6.95
N ALA A 102 -8.90 -15.27 7.03
CA ALA A 102 -8.67 -16.20 5.93
C ALA A 102 -9.57 -15.94 4.70
N GLN A 103 -10.80 -15.45 4.89
CA GLN A 103 -11.69 -15.06 3.79
C GLN A 103 -11.13 -13.92 2.94
N VAL A 104 -10.40 -12.98 3.55
CA VAL A 104 -9.69 -11.92 2.82
C VAL A 104 -8.68 -12.54 1.86
N ALA A 105 -7.84 -13.47 2.33
CA ALA A 105 -6.86 -14.16 1.48
C ALA A 105 -7.53 -14.94 0.34
N VAL A 106 -8.62 -15.65 0.61
CA VAL A 106 -9.39 -16.40 -0.41
C VAL A 106 -9.90 -15.46 -1.51
N LYS A 107 -10.51 -14.33 -1.12
CA LYS A 107 -10.96 -13.28 -2.06
C LYS A 107 -9.79 -12.75 -2.90
N ASN A 108 -8.67 -12.41 -2.26
CA ASN A 108 -7.53 -11.77 -2.95
C ASN A 108 -6.88 -12.73 -3.93
N HIS A 109 -6.78 -14.01 -3.60
CA HIS A 109 -6.31 -15.04 -4.51
C HIS A 109 -7.26 -15.32 -5.68
N ALA A 110 -8.58 -15.26 -5.46
CA ALA A 110 -9.56 -15.35 -6.54
C ALA A 110 -9.43 -14.19 -7.53
N ASN A 111 -9.28 -12.96 -7.03
CA ASN A 111 -9.00 -11.79 -7.87
C ASN A 111 -7.63 -11.90 -8.58
N GLY A 112 -6.60 -12.35 -7.86
CA GLY A 112 -5.26 -12.55 -8.39
C GLY A 112 -5.19 -13.60 -9.51
N ALA A 113 -5.99 -14.66 -9.43
CA ALA A 113 -6.10 -15.68 -10.48
C ALA A 113 -6.58 -15.11 -11.84
N LEU A 114 -7.31 -13.99 -11.82
CA LEU A 114 -7.81 -13.30 -13.02
C LEU A 114 -6.84 -12.22 -13.53
N ASN A 115 -5.78 -11.90 -12.79
CA ASN A 115 -4.85 -10.83 -13.11
C ASN A 115 -3.53 -11.41 -13.67
N PRO A 116 -3.20 -11.19 -14.96
CA PRO A 116 -1.97 -11.72 -15.57
C PRO A 116 -0.68 -11.11 -14.99
N TYR A 117 -0.79 -10.00 -14.24
CA TYR A 117 0.34 -9.34 -13.57
C TYR A 117 0.48 -9.75 -12.09
N ALA A 118 -0.46 -10.52 -11.53
CA ALA A 118 -0.34 -10.97 -10.15
C ALA A 118 0.81 -11.97 -10.01
N GLN A 119 1.52 -11.92 -8.87
CA GLN A 119 2.58 -12.88 -8.55
C GLN A 119 2.01 -14.29 -8.31
N TYR A 120 0.83 -14.37 -7.68
CA TYR A 120 0.10 -15.62 -7.49
C TYR A 120 -1.19 -15.61 -8.31
N GLN A 121 -1.16 -16.34 -9.42
CA GLN A 121 -2.29 -16.47 -10.36
C GLN A 121 -3.05 -17.77 -10.09
N ARG A 122 -3.49 -17.95 -8.84
CA ARG A 122 -4.20 -19.16 -8.39
C ARG A 122 -5.18 -18.85 -7.27
N GLU A 123 -6.30 -19.53 -7.31
CA GLU A 123 -7.27 -19.57 -6.22
C GLU A 123 -6.75 -20.42 -5.06
N ILE A 124 -7.26 -20.17 -3.85
CA ILE A 124 -7.03 -20.99 -2.65
C ILE A 124 -8.36 -21.26 -1.96
N THR A 125 -8.43 -22.32 -1.17
CA THR A 125 -9.60 -22.62 -0.33
C THR A 125 -9.47 -22.01 1.05
N LEU A 126 -10.59 -21.84 1.75
CA LEU A 126 -10.61 -21.38 3.14
C LEU A 126 -9.79 -22.31 4.05
N GLU A 127 -9.87 -23.62 3.83
CA GLU A 127 -9.10 -24.62 4.59
C GLU A 127 -7.59 -24.44 4.39
N GLN A 128 -7.14 -24.15 3.17
CA GLN A 128 -5.74 -23.87 2.89
C GLN A 128 -5.27 -22.60 3.59
N ALA A 129 -6.09 -21.53 3.58
CA ALA A 129 -5.79 -20.27 4.24
C ALA A 129 -5.70 -20.42 5.78
N ILE A 130 -6.64 -21.13 6.40
CA ILE A 130 -6.66 -21.37 7.86
C ILE A 130 -5.46 -22.20 8.31
N ASN A 131 -5.13 -23.25 7.55
CA ASN A 131 -4.06 -24.20 7.88
C ASN A 131 -2.69 -23.83 7.30
N ALA A 132 -2.55 -22.61 6.75
CA ALA A 132 -1.28 -22.12 6.23
C ALA A 132 -0.20 -22.11 7.33
N ALA A 133 1.06 -22.32 6.94
CA ALA A 133 2.18 -22.34 7.88
C ALA A 133 2.19 -21.07 8.75
N PRO A 134 2.32 -21.19 10.08
CA PRO A 134 2.26 -20.03 10.97
C PRO A 134 3.44 -19.08 10.73
N VAL A 135 3.18 -17.78 10.79
CA VAL A 135 4.22 -16.72 10.69
C VAL A 135 4.31 -15.96 12.01
N ALA A 136 3.20 -15.35 12.44
CA ALA A 136 3.09 -14.65 13.71
C ALA A 136 1.64 -14.72 14.17
N TYR A 137 1.34 -15.49 15.22
CA TYR A 137 -0.04 -15.74 15.65
C TYR A 137 -0.83 -14.43 15.81
N PRO A 138 -2.01 -14.29 15.18
CA PRO A 138 -2.82 -15.33 14.54
C PRO A 138 -2.56 -15.53 13.04
N LEU A 139 -1.61 -14.81 12.45
CA LEU A 139 -1.34 -14.77 11.01
C LEU A 139 -0.52 -15.99 10.54
N GLY A 140 -1.00 -16.62 9.47
CA GLY A 140 -0.30 -17.65 8.71
C GLY A 140 0.30 -17.09 7.42
N LEU A 141 1.00 -17.95 6.66
CA LEU A 141 1.71 -17.54 5.45
C LEU A 141 0.79 -16.89 4.40
N LEU A 142 -0.44 -17.37 4.28
CA LEU A 142 -1.43 -16.84 3.34
C LEU A 142 -2.12 -15.57 3.85
N ASP A 143 -1.84 -15.13 5.08
CA ASP A 143 -2.25 -13.82 5.57
C ASP A 143 -1.23 -12.71 5.25
N CYS A 144 -0.06 -13.06 4.70
CA CYS A 144 1.06 -12.15 4.49
C CYS A 144 1.30 -11.92 2.99
N SER A 145 1.47 -10.67 2.57
CA SER A 145 1.91 -10.37 1.20
C SER A 145 3.31 -10.93 0.93
N PRO A 146 3.59 -11.47 -0.27
CA PRO A 146 4.91 -12.00 -0.60
C PRO A 146 5.94 -10.88 -0.79
N VAL A 147 7.22 -11.28 -0.79
CA VAL A 147 8.30 -10.47 -1.33
C VAL A 147 8.21 -10.47 -2.86
N THR A 148 8.22 -9.28 -3.47
CA THR A 148 7.91 -9.10 -4.89
C THR A 148 8.90 -8.15 -5.55
N ASP A 149 9.32 -8.50 -6.77
CA ASP A 149 9.93 -7.54 -7.67
C ASP A 149 8.87 -6.95 -8.58
N GLY A 150 8.95 -5.66 -8.84
CA GLY A 150 7.99 -5.04 -9.74
C GLY A 150 8.30 -3.58 -10.01
N ALA A 151 7.66 -3.06 -11.06
CA ALA A 151 7.62 -1.65 -11.34
C ALA A 151 6.24 -1.27 -11.87
N ALA A 152 5.78 -0.08 -11.51
CA ALA A 152 4.57 0.54 -12.05
C ALA A 152 4.88 2.00 -12.39
N SER A 153 4.25 2.52 -13.45
CA SER A 153 4.37 3.93 -13.80
C SER A 153 3.08 4.46 -14.40
N ILE A 154 2.83 5.75 -14.16
CA ILE A 154 1.72 6.49 -14.73
C ILE A 154 2.21 7.81 -15.30
N VAL A 155 1.55 8.29 -16.34
CA VAL A 155 1.76 9.63 -16.89
C VAL A 155 0.63 10.52 -16.40
N LEU A 156 0.97 11.50 -15.59
CA LEU A 156 0.05 12.55 -15.17
C LEU A 156 0.11 13.71 -16.14
N CYS A 157 -1.03 14.32 -16.42
CA CYS A 157 -1.15 15.46 -17.33
C CYS A 157 -2.19 16.45 -16.80
N ALA A 158 -1.97 17.74 -17.07
CA ALA A 158 -2.98 18.77 -16.86
C ALA A 158 -4.30 18.41 -17.56
N ALA A 159 -5.42 18.56 -16.85
CA ALA A 159 -6.72 18.03 -17.28
C ALA A 159 -7.24 18.61 -18.60
N ASP A 160 -6.91 19.87 -18.90
CA ASP A 160 -7.23 20.57 -20.15
C ASP A 160 -6.41 20.04 -21.35
N LYS A 161 -5.25 19.44 -21.10
CA LYS A 161 -4.36 18.86 -22.11
C LYS A 161 -4.56 17.36 -22.31
N ALA A 162 -5.19 16.67 -21.35
CA ALA A 162 -5.35 15.21 -21.37
C ALA A 162 -6.01 14.67 -22.66
N LYS A 163 -6.99 15.39 -23.22
CA LYS A 163 -7.67 15.00 -24.48
C LYS A 163 -6.76 14.95 -25.72
N LYS A 164 -5.56 15.53 -25.65
CA LYS A 164 -4.55 15.40 -26.72
C LYS A 164 -3.91 14.02 -26.76
N TYR A 165 -3.98 13.27 -25.66
CA TYR A 165 -3.28 11.99 -25.49
C TYR A 165 -4.23 10.79 -25.37
N THR A 166 -5.47 11.01 -24.91
CA THR A 166 -6.47 9.94 -24.77
C THR A 166 -7.89 10.50 -24.78
N ASP A 167 -8.84 9.71 -25.32
CA ASP A 167 -10.27 10.03 -25.28
C ASP A 167 -10.90 9.70 -23.92
N LYS A 168 -10.24 8.89 -23.09
CA LYS A 168 -10.76 8.38 -21.80
C LYS A 168 -9.80 8.68 -20.63
N PRO A 169 -9.57 9.97 -20.29
CA PRO A 169 -8.70 10.30 -19.17
C PRO A 169 -9.34 9.94 -17.82
N VAL A 170 -8.54 9.33 -16.93
CA VAL A 170 -8.91 9.14 -15.52
C VAL A 170 -8.49 10.37 -14.73
N LYS A 171 -9.42 10.99 -14.01
CA LYS A 171 -9.17 12.22 -13.25
C LYS A 171 -8.87 11.90 -11.79
N ILE A 172 -7.86 12.56 -11.23
CA ILE A 172 -7.66 12.62 -9.78
C ILE A 172 -8.60 13.69 -9.23
N LEU A 173 -9.67 13.25 -8.54
CA LEU A 173 -10.67 14.15 -7.95
C LEU A 173 -10.24 14.68 -6.58
N GLY A 174 -9.44 13.91 -5.84
CA GLY A 174 -8.90 14.31 -4.55
C GLY A 174 -7.64 13.51 -4.19
N SER A 175 -6.78 14.12 -3.38
CA SER A 175 -5.55 13.51 -2.86
C SER A 175 -5.32 13.98 -1.43
N GLY A 176 -5.23 13.03 -0.50
CA GLY A 176 -4.96 13.28 0.90
C GLY A 176 -3.70 12.58 1.36
N GLN A 177 -3.01 13.19 2.32
CA GLN A 177 -1.85 12.62 3.00
C GLN A 177 -1.91 13.05 4.46
N ALA A 178 -1.68 12.12 5.36
CA ALA A 178 -1.57 12.38 6.78
C ALA A 178 -0.51 11.47 7.40
N SER A 179 -0.16 11.74 8.64
CA SER A 179 0.82 11.00 9.43
C SER A 179 0.19 10.52 10.72
N ASP A 180 0.75 9.48 11.30
CA ASP A 180 0.43 8.96 12.63
C ASP A 180 1.75 8.61 13.34
N THR A 181 1.70 8.13 14.58
CA THR A 181 2.89 7.69 15.29
C THR A 181 3.59 6.56 14.54
N LEU A 182 4.92 6.62 14.49
CA LEU A 182 5.74 5.59 13.84
C LEU A 182 5.54 4.24 14.53
N ALA A 183 5.83 4.21 15.84
CA ALA A 183 5.70 3.01 16.63
C ALA A 183 4.22 2.68 16.90
N LEU A 184 3.88 1.40 16.80
CA LEU A 184 2.54 0.86 17.00
C LEU A 184 2.05 1.11 18.43
N HIS A 185 2.92 0.91 19.43
CA HIS A 185 2.56 1.06 20.85
C HIS A 185 2.23 2.51 21.25
N ALA A 186 2.61 3.50 20.44
CA ALA A 186 2.32 4.91 20.69
C ALA A 186 0.97 5.37 20.11
N ARG A 187 0.29 4.51 19.32
CA ARG A 187 -0.99 4.87 18.72
C ARG A 187 -2.10 4.96 19.76
N ARG A 188 -3.04 5.86 19.51
CA ARG A 188 -4.29 5.98 20.30
C ARG A 188 -5.09 4.67 20.29
N ASP A 189 -5.23 4.08 19.11
CA ASP A 189 -5.83 2.77 18.89
C ASP A 189 -5.14 2.10 17.72
N ILE A 190 -4.52 0.94 17.94
CA ILE A 190 -3.81 0.22 16.88
C ILE A 190 -4.74 -0.48 15.87
N CYS A 191 -6.04 -0.60 16.18
CA CYS A 191 -7.04 -1.11 15.24
C CYS A 191 -7.57 -0.03 14.31
N THR A 192 -7.31 1.25 14.57
CA THR A 192 -7.67 2.36 13.68
C THR A 192 -6.42 2.93 13.02
N LEU A 193 -6.42 3.03 11.71
CA LEU A 193 -5.34 3.65 10.95
C LEU A 193 -5.61 5.15 10.85
N ASP A 194 -5.31 5.93 11.91
CA ASP A 194 -5.66 7.36 11.97
C ASP A 194 -5.08 8.14 10.78
N SER A 195 -3.85 7.83 10.33
CA SER A 195 -3.28 8.42 9.10
C SER A 195 -4.15 8.17 7.87
N THR A 196 -4.63 6.95 7.66
CA THR A 196 -5.55 6.60 6.56
C THR A 196 -6.89 7.34 6.71
N VAL A 197 -7.46 7.41 7.91
CA VAL A 197 -8.71 8.13 8.19
C VAL A 197 -8.59 9.61 7.83
N TYR A 198 -7.53 10.29 8.27
CA TYR A 198 -7.32 11.71 7.97
C TYR A 198 -7.01 11.94 6.49
N ALA A 199 -6.19 11.08 5.87
CA ALA A 199 -5.90 11.16 4.44
C ALA A 199 -7.17 10.97 3.59
N ALA A 200 -7.99 9.97 3.90
CA ALA A 200 -9.26 9.72 3.23
C ALA A 200 -10.22 10.91 3.38
N LYS A 201 -10.37 11.47 4.59
CA LYS A 201 -11.19 12.68 4.84
C LYS A 201 -10.74 13.87 3.98
N MET A 202 -9.43 14.09 3.85
CA MET A 202 -8.90 15.14 2.97
C MET A 202 -9.24 14.89 1.50
N ALA A 203 -9.04 13.65 1.01
CA ALA A 203 -9.32 13.27 -0.37
C ALA A 203 -10.82 13.40 -0.70
N TYR A 204 -11.70 12.88 0.16
CA TYR A 204 -13.16 13.00 0.01
C TYR A 204 -13.62 14.46 0.00
N LYS A 205 -13.08 15.28 0.91
CA LYS A 205 -13.38 16.71 0.96
C LYS A 205 -12.95 17.43 -0.33
N GLN A 206 -11.76 17.13 -0.85
CA GLN A 206 -11.28 17.72 -2.10
C GLN A 206 -12.12 17.28 -3.31
N ALA A 207 -12.53 16.01 -3.34
CA ALA A 207 -13.38 15.46 -4.40
C ALA A 207 -14.85 15.88 -4.28
N ASN A 208 -15.26 16.45 -3.15
CA ASN A 208 -16.67 16.68 -2.79
C ASN A 208 -17.50 15.37 -2.90
N MET A 209 -16.96 14.29 -2.34
CA MET A 209 -17.54 12.94 -2.35
C MET A 209 -17.58 12.35 -0.95
N THR A 210 -18.29 11.24 -0.80
CA THR A 210 -18.38 10.43 0.41
C THR A 210 -17.97 8.98 0.10
N PRO A 211 -17.73 8.12 1.11
CA PRO A 211 -17.46 6.70 0.86
C PRO A 211 -18.54 5.97 0.07
N LYS A 212 -19.80 6.46 0.09
CA LYS A 212 -20.91 5.88 -0.66
C LYS A 212 -20.84 6.11 -2.17
N ASP A 213 -19.99 7.06 -2.60
CA ASP A 213 -19.80 7.41 -4.00
C ASP A 213 -18.64 6.62 -4.64
N VAL A 214 -18.05 5.66 -3.92
CA VAL A 214 -16.91 4.85 -4.36
C VAL A 214 -17.38 3.49 -4.86
N ASP A 215 -17.17 3.22 -6.15
CA ASP A 215 -17.54 1.94 -6.77
C ASP A 215 -16.50 0.82 -6.54
N LEU A 216 -15.24 1.21 -6.33
CA LEU A 216 -14.10 0.30 -6.18
C LEU A 216 -13.05 0.95 -5.27
N ALA A 217 -12.49 0.17 -4.34
CA ALA A 217 -11.39 0.58 -3.48
C ALA A 217 -10.20 -0.38 -3.63
N GLU A 218 -9.03 0.19 -3.93
CA GLU A 218 -7.73 -0.47 -3.77
C GLU A 218 -7.15 -0.01 -2.43
N VAL A 219 -6.97 -0.95 -1.49
CA VAL A 219 -6.49 -0.69 -0.13
C VAL A 219 -5.16 -1.41 0.12
N HIS A 220 -4.40 -0.98 1.13
CA HIS A 220 -3.08 -1.55 1.40
C HIS A 220 -3.16 -2.83 2.26
N ASP A 221 -3.44 -3.96 1.61
CA ASP A 221 -3.67 -5.28 2.18
C ASP A 221 -2.39 -6.12 2.40
N CYS A 222 -1.30 -5.49 2.86
CA CYS A 222 -0.03 -6.19 3.13
C CYS A 222 -0.17 -7.37 4.14
N PHE A 223 -1.20 -7.29 4.98
CA PHE A 223 -1.72 -8.42 5.74
C PHE A 223 -3.25 -8.43 5.70
N THR A 224 -3.89 -9.59 5.87
CA THR A 224 -5.36 -9.71 5.82
C THR A 224 -6.08 -8.80 6.81
N ILE A 225 -5.53 -8.62 8.02
CA ILE A 225 -6.03 -7.66 9.01
C ILE A 225 -5.89 -6.19 8.55
N ALA A 226 -4.87 -5.87 7.76
CA ALA A 226 -4.68 -4.51 7.25
C ALA A 226 -5.81 -4.13 6.28
N GLU A 227 -6.28 -5.09 5.47
CA GLU A 227 -7.44 -4.88 4.59
C GLU A 227 -8.69 -4.56 5.41
N ILE A 228 -8.99 -5.36 6.44
CA ILE A 228 -10.15 -5.15 7.32
C ILE A 228 -10.09 -3.77 7.97
N CYS A 229 -8.96 -3.40 8.59
CA CYS A 229 -8.81 -2.09 9.21
C CYS A 229 -8.84 -0.92 8.22
N ALA A 230 -8.50 -1.15 6.94
CA ALA A 230 -8.50 -0.10 5.92
C ALA A 230 -9.90 0.20 5.34
N ILE A 231 -10.82 -0.76 5.40
CA ILE A 231 -12.21 -0.61 4.90
C ILE A 231 -13.20 -0.13 5.98
N GLU A 232 -12.78 -0.10 7.25
CA GLU A 232 -13.53 0.45 8.40
C GLU A 232 -13.51 1.98 8.44
#